data_AF-A0A3M1SA49-F1
#
_entry.id   AF-A0A3M1SA49-F1
#
_cell.length_a   1.000
_cell.length_b   1.000
_cell.length_c   1.000
_cell.angle_alpha   90.00
_cell.angle_beta   90.00
_cell.angle_gamma   90.00
#
_symmetry.space_group_name_H-M   'P 1'
#
loop_
_entity.id
_entity.type
_entity.pdbx_description
1 polymer ?
#
loop_
_entity_poly.entity_id
_entity_poly.type
_entity_poly.pdbx_seq_one_letter_code
_entity_poly.pdbx_strand_id
1 'polypeptide(L)'
;MAEKFLDKGYEQNVISARGIIIFAVGLAILIVFTLWLMYVLENFLEKQAASSKDTVNPVRQEILQRDPNAFLPPEPRLQAAPGHGVDSPNSRISLELKPPQAEWIELQNIWKEELEKGQIDPKTGTVVTLPIEEAKNKLLESGLIKSKNDEKSKEEYEKARRIISYSSGGRLANEIRR
;
A
#
# COMPACT_ATOMS: atom_id res chain seq x y z
N MET A 1 76.90 -42.54 -0.33
CA MET A 1 75.97 -42.85 0.77
C MET A 1 75.01 -41.67 0.94
N ALA A 2 74.21 -41.41 -0.10
CA ALA A 2 73.47 -40.16 -0.30
C ALA A 2 71.97 -40.45 -0.45
N GLU A 3 71.39 -41.17 0.50
CA GLU A 3 69.96 -41.55 0.46
C GLU A 3 69.16 -41.10 1.69
N LYS A 4 69.77 -40.44 2.69
CA LYS A 4 69.05 -40.06 3.92
C LYS A 4 68.37 -38.68 3.91
N PHE A 5 68.47 -37.91 2.84
CA PHE A 5 67.95 -36.53 2.80
C PHE A 5 66.62 -36.35 2.05
N LEU A 6 66.06 -37.41 1.46
CA LEU A 6 64.81 -37.36 0.67
C LEU A 6 63.56 -37.90 1.38
N ASP A 7 63.62 -38.20 2.68
CA ASP A 7 62.53 -38.85 3.42
C ASP A 7 61.66 -37.90 4.29
N LYS A 8 61.83 -36.58 4.13
CA LYS A 8 60.98 -35.58 4.81
C LYS A 8 60.48 -34.51 3.84
N GLY A 9 59.65 -34.96 2.88
CA GLY A 9 58.95 -34.08 1.93
C GLY A 9 57.64 -33.46 2.46
N TYR A 10 57.28 -33.70 3.72
CA TYR A 10 56.10 -33.11 4.37
C TYR A 10 56.48 -32.64 5.77
N GLU A 11 56.18 -31.40 6.12
CA GLU A 11 56.20 -30.94 7.51
C GLU A 11 55.24 -31.82 8.31
N GLN A 12 55.77 -32.55 9.29
CA GLN A 12 54.93 -33.31 10.20
C GLN A 12 54.13 -32.32 11.04
N ASN A 13 52.83 -32.20 10.76
CA ASN A 13 51.90 -31.44 11.57
C ASN A 13 51.66 -32.21 12.88
N VAL A 14 52.60 -32.07 13.84
CA VAL A 14 52.51 -32.70 15.16
C VAL A 14 51.48 -31.93 16.00
N ILE A 15 50.21 -32.14 15.67
CA ILE A 15 49.09 -31.57 16.41
C ILE A 15 48.93 -32.38 17.69
N SER A 16 49.16 -31.73 18.83
CA SER A 16 48.95 -32.37 20.14
C SER A 16 47.45 -32.50 20.41
N ALA A 17 46.88 -33.67 20.15
CA ALA A 17 45.46 -33.97 20.41
C ALA A 17 45.06 -33.64 21.86
N ARG A 18 45.98 -33.83 22.81
CA ARG A 18 45.80 -33.47 24.22
C ARG A 18 45.57 -31.97 24.44
N GLY A 19 46.26 -31.11 23.70
CA GLY A 19 46.09 -29.65 23.78
C GLY A 19 44.71 -29.22 23.29
N ILE A 20 44.26 -29.81 22.18
CA ILE A 20 42.93 -29.54 21.61
C ILE A 20 41.83 -29.98 22.59
N ILE A 21 41.96 -31.16 23.19
CA ILE A 21 40.95 -31.67 24.14
C ILE A 21 40.86 -30.77 25.38
N ILE A 22 41.99 -30.36 25.96
CA ILE A 22 42.00 -29.46 27.12
C ILE A 22 41.40 -28.11 26.76
N PHE A 23 41.74 -27.56 25.60
CA PHE A 23 41.16 -26.31 25.10
C PHE A 23 39.65 -26.42 24.90
N ALA A 24 39.17 -27.51 24.28
CA ALA A 24 37.76 -27.74 24.05
C ALA A 24 36.97 -27.86 25.36
N VAL A 25 37.52 -28.56 26.35
CA VAL A 25 36.91 -28.67 27.70
C VAL A 25 36.89 -27.31 28.39
N GLY A 26 37.99 -26.55 28.34
CA GLY A 26 38.05 -25.20 28.90
C GLY A 26 37.03 -24.26 28.25
N LEU A 27 36.89 -24.32 26.92
CA LEU A 27 35.90 -23.54 26.18
C LEU A 27 34.47 -23.95 26.54
N ALA A 28 34.20 -25.25 26.67
CA ALA A 28 32.89 -25.75 27.07
C ALA A 28 32.49 -25.27 28.47
N ILE A 29 33.43 -25.29 29.43
CA ILE A 29 33.20 -24.78 30.79
C ILE A 29 32.92 -23.27 30.76
N LEU A 30 33.68 -22.51 29.97
CA LEU A 30 33.46 -21.07 29.81
C LEU A 30 32.06 -20.78 29.24
N ILE A 31 31.62 -21.53 28.23
CA ILE A 31 30.29 -21.37 27.63
C ILE A 31 29.19 -21.66 28.66
N VAL A 32 29.30 -22.74 29.42
CA VAL A 32 28.31 -23.07 30.47
C VAL A 32 28.29 -21.96 31.53
N PHE A 33 29.44 -21.43 31.90
CA PHE A 33 29.54 -20.35 32.88
C PHE A 33 28.92 -19.04 32.37
N THR A 34 29.14 -18.66 31.12
CA THR A 34 28.54 -17.43 30.54
C THR A 34 27.03 -17.56 30.43
N LEU A 35 26.51 -18.71 29.98
CA LEU A 35 25.07 -18.97 29.94
C LEU A 35 24.43 -18.91 31.33
N TRP A 36 25.10 -19.47 32.35
CA TRP A 36 24.65 -19.37 33.73
C TRP A 36 24.61 -17.91 34.22
N LEU A 37 25.63 -17.10 33.90
CA LEU A 37 25.66 -15.69 34.25
C LEU A 37 24.52 -14.89 33.58
N MET A 38 24.25 -15.17 32.30
CA MET A 38 23.13 -14.57 31.57
C MET A 38 21.79 -14.93 32.20
N TYR A 39 21.60 -16.19 32.60
CA TYR A 39 20.39 -16.63 33.30
C TYR A 39 20.19 -15.89 34.64
N VAL A 40 21.26 -15.70 35.42
CA VAL A 40 21.18 -14.93 36.68
C VAL A 40 20.83 -13.46 36.41
N LEU A 41 21.44 -12.85 35.39
CA LEU A 41 21.16 -11.47 35.00
C LEU A 41 19.72 -11.28 34.54
N GLU A 42 19.21 -12.18 33.71
CA GLU A 42 17.82 -12.16 33.24
C GLU A 42 16.84 -12.20 34.41
N ASN A 43 17.02 -13.14 35.35
CA ASN A 43 16.17 -13.23 36.55
C ASN A 43 16.23 -11.96 37.41
N PHE A 44 17.39 -11.30 37.49
CA PHE A 44 17.53 -10.03 38.20
C PHE A 44 16.77 -8.90 37.50
N LEU A 45 16.93 -8.79 36.17
CA LEU A 45 16.24 -7.79 35.36
C LEU A 45 14.73 -8.00 35.34
N GLU A 46 14.26 -9.25 35.30
CA GLU A 46 12.83 -9.56 35.36
C GLU A 46 12.21 -9.12 36.70
N LYS A 47 12.90 -9.38 37.82
CA LYS A 47 12.47 -8.89 39.14
C LYS A 47 12.44 -7.37 39.21
N GLN A 48 13.43 -6.71 38.62
CA GLN A 48 13.48 -5.25 38.55
C GLN A 48 12.36 -4.69 37.66
N ALA A 49 12.12 -5.29 36.50
CA ALA A 49 11.06 -4.91 35.57
C ALA A 49 9.67 -5.12 36.20
N ALA A 50 9.44 -6.24 36.87
CA ALA A 50 8.22 -6.51 37.61
C ALA A 50 7.97 -5.47 38.71
N SER A 51 9.01 -5.07 39.44
CA SER A 51 8.92 -4.02 40.45
C SER A 51 8.70 -2.62 39.83
N SER A 52 9.19 -2.41 38.61
CA SER A 52 9.12 -1.11 37.93
C SER A 52 7.85 -0.90 37.11
N LYS A 53 7.13 -1.99 36.79
CA LYS A 53 5.93 -1.98 35.92
C LYS A 53 4.79 -1.13 36.49
N ASP A 54 4.69 -1.05 37.81
CA ASP A 54 3.64 -0.28 38.51
C ASP A 54 4.13 1.07 39.06
N THR A 55 5.44 1.34 39.04
CA THR A 55 5.98 2.67 39.36
C THR A 55 5.82 3.61 38.19
N VAL A 56 4.64 4.20 38.07
CA VAL A 56 4.48 5.45 37.31
C VAL A 56 5.27 6.53 38.06
N ASN A 57 6.14 7.26 37.37
CA ASN A 57 6.89 8.37 37.96
C ASN A 57 5.93 9.26 38.78
N PRO A 58 6.20 9.54 40.07
CA PRO A 58 5.30 10.28 40.94
C PRO A 58 4.89 11.64 40.34
N VAL A 59 5.80 12.29 39.61
CA VAL A 59 5.52 13.54 38.88
C VAL A 59 4.48 13.34 37.77
N ARG A 60 4.57 12.22 37.03
CA ARG A 60 3.59 11.90 35.99
C ARG A 60 2.22 11.58 36.58
N GLN A 61 2.17 10.91 37.73
CA GLN A 61 0.92 10.66 38.44
C GLN A 61 0.27 11.96 38.90
N GLU A 62 1.05 12.88 39.49
CA GLU A 62 0.55 14.19 39.94
C GLU A 62 0.01 15.03 38.77
N ILE A 63 0.73 15.05 37.64
CA ILE A 63 0.29 15.75 36.42
C ILE A 63 -1.01 15.13 35.87
N LEU A 64 -1.10 13.80 35.78
CA LEU A 64 -2.31 13.11 35.28
C LEU A 64 -3.51 13.23 36.24
N GLN A 65 -3.28 13.32 37.55
CA GLN A 65 -4.35 13.55 38.53
C GLN A 65 -4.94 14.96 38.38
N ARG A 66 -4.10 15.95 38.09
CA ARG A 66 -4.53 17.35 37.91
C ARG A 66 -5.15 17.59 36.52
N ASP A 67 -4.55 17.03 35.49
CA ASP A 67 -5.01 17.10 34.11
C ASP A 67 -4.84 15.74 33.44
N PRO A 68 -5.94 14.97 33.32
CA PRO A 68 -5.93 13.66 32.65
C PRO A 68 -5.49 13.73 31.19
N ASN A 69 -5.58 14.91 30.56
CA ASN A 69 -5.25 15.13 29.17
C ASN A 69 -3.89 15.82 28.96
N ALA A 70 -3.08 16.02 30.00
CA ALA A 70 -1.81 16.76 29.92
C ALA A 70 -0.81 16.19 28.88
N PHE A 71 -0.90 14.90 28.56
CA PHE A 71 -0.05 14.22 27.57
C PHE A 71 -0.78 13.88 26.28
N LEU A 72 -2.07 14.19 26.18
CA LEU A 72 -2.83 14.00 24.95
C LEU A 72 -2.60 15.21 24.05
N PRO A 73 -2.44 15.02 22.72
CA PRO A 73 -2.38 16.13 21.80
C PRO A 73 -3.65 17.00 21.92
N PRO A 74 -3.53 18.34 21.73
CA PRO A 74 -4.67 19.24 21.81
C PRO A 74 -5.76 18.83 20.81
N GLU A 75 -7.02 19.05 21.16
CA GLU A 75 -8.15 18.78 20.25
C GLU A 75 -8.13 19.77 19.07
N PRO A 76 -8.45 19.35 17.83
CA PRO A 76 -9.05 18.07 17.41
C PRO A 76 -8.03 16.94 17.25
N ARG A 77 -8.25 15.84 17.97
CA ARG A 77 -7.35 14.67 17.91
C ARG A 77 -7.47 14.02 16.53
N LEU A 78 -6.38 13.51 15.99
CA LEU A 78 -6.37 12.64 14.80
C LEU A 78 -7.31 11.42 14.94
N GLN A 79 -7.65 11.02 16.17
CA GLN A 79 -8.66 9.98 16.47
C GLN A 79 -10.10 10.38 16.13
N ALA A 80 -10.38 11.68 15.96
CA ALA A 80 -11.69 12.16 15.55
C ALA A 80 -11.84 12.22 14.01
N ALA A 81 -10.77 11.95 13.26
CA ALA A 81 -10.88 11.80 11.82
C ALA A 81 -11.69 10.53 11.53
N PRO A 82 -12.71 10.58 10.65
CA PRO A 82 -13.38 9.38 10.18
C PRO A 82 -12.33 8.43 9.62
N GLY A 83 -12.32 7.16 10.06
CA GLY A 83 -11.36 6.20 9.55
C GLY A 83 -11.59 5.84 8.08
N HIS A 84 -10.97 4.75 7.66
CA HIS A 84 -11.04 4.29 6.28
C HIS A 84 -12.50 4.05 5.85
N GLY A 85 -12.93 4.69 4.78
CA GLY A 85 -14.30 4.68 4.32
C GLY A 85 -14.50 5.44 3.01
N VAL A 86 -15.62 5.16 2.35
CA VAL A 86 -16.02 5.79 1.07
C VAL A 86 -17.21 6.70 1.33
N ASP A 87 -17.14 7.93 0.80
CA ASP A 87 -18.25 8.88 0.87
C ASP A 87 -19.26 8.56 -0.24
N SER A 88 -20.45 8.07 0.15
CA SER A 88 -21.58 7.87 -0.75
C SER A 88 -22.53 9.08 -0.67
N PRO A 89 -23.34 9.37 -1.71
CA PRO A 89 -24.26 10.51 -1.73
C PRO A 89 -25.18 10.64 -0.51
N ASN A 90 -25.55 9.52 0.12
CA ASN A 90 -26.44 9.50 1.29
C ASN A 90 -25.68 9.54 2.62
N SER A 91 -24.53 8.89 2.71
CA SER A 91 -23.76 8.75 3.96
C SER A 91 -22.37 8.17 3.71
N ARG A 92 -21.42 8.44 4.61
CA ARG A 92 -20.11 7.78 4.60
C ARG A 92 -20.23 6.32 5.01
N ILE A 93 -19.68 5.42 4.19
CA ILE A 93 -19.62 3.98 4.43
C ILE A 93 -18.29 3.66 5.11
N SER A 94 -18.31 3.20 6.36
CA SER A 94 -17.10 2.80 7.10
C SER A 94 -16.56 1.45 6.60
N LEU A 95 -15.27 1.40 6.30
CA LEU A 95 -14.58 0.22 5.75
C LEU A 95 -13.46 -0.32 6.67
N GLU A 96 -13.35 0.18 7.90
CA GLU A 96 -12.27 -0.14 8.84
C GLU A 96 -12.11 -1.64 9.14
N LEU A 97 -13.21 -2.39 9.16
CA LEU A 97 -13.22 -3.84 9.44
C LEU A 97 -13.48 -4.68 8.18
N LYS A 98 -13.50 -4.06 6.99
CA LYS A 98 -13.75 -4.74 5.72
C LYS A 98 -12.43 -5.17 5.06
N PRO A 99 -12.46 -6.15 4.14
CA PRO A 99 -11.28 -6.51 3.38
C PRO A 99 -10.76 -5.30 2.57
N PRO A 100 -9.46 -5.25 2.23
CA PRO A 100 -8.86 -4.10 1.53
C PRO A 100 -9.48 -3.82 0.16
N GLN A 101 -10.10 -4.82 -0.49
CA GLN A 101 -10.79 -4.65 -1.77
C GLN A 101 -12.19 -4.03 -1.63
N ALA A 102 -12.71 -3.88 -0.41
CA ALA A 102 -14.08 -3.42 -0.19
C ALA A 102 -14.29 -1.99 -0.69
N GLU A 103 -13.28 -1.12 -0.61
CA GLU A 103 -13.34 0.23 -1.17
C GLU A 103 -13.69 0.20 -2.66
N TRP A 104 -12.96 -0.60 -3.43
CA TRP A 104 -13.18 -0.73 -4.86
C TRP A 104 -14.56 -1.29 -5.20
N ILE A 105 -15.03 -2.29 -4.44
CA ILE A 105 -16.34 -2.91 -4.65
C ILE A 105 -17.47 -1.90 -4.41
N GLU A 106 -17.39 -1.13 -3.30
CA GLU A 106 -18.41 -0.13 -2.97
C GLU A 106 -18.42 1.00 -4.01
N LEU A 107 -17.25 1.45 -4.46
CA LEU A 107 -17.17 2.44 -5.54
C LEU A 107 -17.79 1.95 -6.85
N GLN A 108 -17.52 0.70 -7.23
CA GLN A 108 -18.15 0.09 -8.42
C GLN A 108 -19.67 0.06 -8.30
N ASN A 109 -20.20 -0.27 -7.12
CA ASN A 109 -21.64 -0.28 -6.89
C ASN A 109 -22.23 1.13 -7.01
N ILE A 110 -21.60 2.13 -6.39
CA ILE A 110 -22.03 3.54 -6.46
C ILE A 110 -22.06 4.01 -7.93
N TRP A 111 -20.99 3.77 -8.68
CA TRP A 111 -20.92 4.16 -10.10
C TRP A 111 -21.94 3.42 -10.97
N LYS A 112 -22.21 2.16 -10.67
CA LYS A 112 -23.23 1.39 -11.40
C LYS A 112 -24.62 1.97 -11.15
N GLU A 113 -24.94 2.29 -9.90
CA GLU A 113 -26.22 2.94 -9.56
C GLU A 113 -26.34 4.32 -10.21
N GLU A 114 -25.26 5.09 -10.21
CA GLU A 114 -25.19 6.40 -10.85
C GLU A 114 -25.35 6.31 -12.38
N LEU A 115 -24.74 5.32 -13.03
CA LEU A 115 -24.93 5.08 -14.46
C LEU A 115 -26.37 4.73 -14.83
N GLU A 116 -27.05 3.96 -13.98
CA GLU A 116 -28.42 3.50 -14.23
C GLU A 116 -29.47 4.59 -13.93
N LYS A 117 -29.29 5.36 -12.86
CA LYS A 117 -30.32 6.28 -12.34
C LYS A 117 -29.94 7.76 -12.41
N GLY A 118 -28.66 8.07 -12.54
CA GLY A 118 -28.14 9.43 -12.37
C GLY A 118 -28.15 9.88 -10.90
N GLN A 119 -27.59 11.06 -10.64
CA GLN A 119 -27.55 11.67 -9.33
C GLN A 119 -28.20 13.06 -9.35
N ILE A 120 -29.06 13.31 -8.37
CA ILE A 120 -29.66 14.61 -8.11
C ILE A 120 -29.11 15.08 -6.75
N ASP A 121 -28.65 16.32 -6.69
CA ASP A 121 -28.19 16.90 -5.43
C ASP A 121 -29.41 17.10 -4.49
N PRO A 122 -29.45 16.45 -3.32
CA PRO A 122 -30.60 16.53 -2.41
C PRO A 122 -30.83 17.94 -1.86
N LYS A 123 -29.82 18.83 -1.86
CA LYS A 123 -29.94 20.19 -1.31
C LYS A 123 -30.49 21.18 -2.33
N THR A 124 -30.05 21.09 -3.59
CA THR A 124 -30.40 22.06 -4.63
C THR A 124 -31.46 21.53 -5.59
N GLY A 125 -31.71 20.22 -5.61
CA GLY A 125 -32.55 19.57 -6.61
C GLY A 125 -31.96 19.60 -8.02
N THR A 126 -30.70 20.02 -8.16
CA THR A 126 -30.02 20.09 -9.45
C THR A 126 -29.60 18.69 -9.86
N VAL A 127 -29.85 18.33 -11.12
CA VAL A 127 -29.33 17.10 -11.71
C VAL A 127 -27.82 17.24 -11.85
N VAL A 128 -27.06 16.45 -11.09
CA VAL A 128 -25.59 16.43 -11.14
C VAL A 128 -25.14 15.52 -12.27
N THR A 129 -25.70 14.32 -12.35
CA THR A 129 -25.43 13.35 -13.41
C THR A 129 -26.72 12.73 -13.91
N LEU A 130 -26.71 12.35 -15.19
CA LEU A 130 -27.89 11.85 -15.91
C LEU A 130 -27.52 10.55 -16.63
N PRO A 131 -28.41 9.54 -16.67
CA PRO A 131 -28.18 8.34 -17.46
C PRO A 131 -27.92 8.66 -18.93
N ILE A 132 -27.04 7.89 -19.56
CA ILE A 132 -26.55 8.15 -20.92
C ILE A 132 -27.70 8.24 -21.93
N GLU A 133 -28.69 7.36 -21.85
CA GLU A 133 -29.81 7.36 -22.80
C GLU A 133 -30.72 8.57 -22.61
N GLU A 134 -30.99 8.97 -21.35
CA GLU A 134 -31.75 10.19 -21.07
C GLU A 134 -30.98 11.43 -21.51
N ALA A 135 -29.65 11.44 -21.33
CA ALA A 135 -28.77 12.51 -21.80
C ALA A 135 -28.80 12.65 -23.32
N LYS A 136 -28.78 11.54 -24.06
CA LYS A 136 -28.93 11.55 -25.52
C LYS A 136 -30.26 12.15 -25.93
N ASN A 137 -31.36 11.73 -25.30
CA ASN A 137 -32.69 12.23 -25.62
C ASN A 137 -32.79 13.75 -25.37
N LYS A 138 -32.37 14.23 -24.19
CA LYS A 138 -32.34 15.66 -23.88
C LYS A 138 -31.44 16.46 -24.82
N LEU A 139 -30.30 15.88 -25.22
CA LEU A 139 -29.39 16.51 -26.16
C LEU A 139 -30.01 16.65 -27.56
N LEU A 140 -30.72 15.63 -28.03
CA LEU A 140 -31.47 15.69 -29.29
C LEU A 140 -32.63 16.69 -29.22
N GLU A 141 -33.37 16.72 -28.11
CA GLU A 141 -34.45 17.69 -27.86
C GLU A 141 -33.94 19.13 -27.83
N SER A 142 -32.77 19.36 -27.21
CA SER A 142 -32.17 20.69 -27.11
C SER A 142 -31.76 21.27 -28.47
N GLY A 143 -31.66 20.42 -29.51
CA GLY A 143 -31.25 20.82 -30.85
C GLY A 143 -29.83 21.39 -30.95
N LEU A 144 -29.03 21.29 -29.87
CA LEU A 144 -27.63 21.75 -29.82
C LEU A 144 -26.79 21.02 -30.86
N ILE A 145 -27.08 19.73 -31.09
CA ILE A 145 -26.50 18.94 -32.16
C ILE A 145 -27.51 18.88 -33.29
N LYS A 146 -27.39 19.80 -34.26
CA LYS A 146 -28.07 19.66 -35.54
C LYS A 146 -27.42 18.50 -36.29
N SER A 147 -28.22 17.53 -36.70
CA SER A 147 -27.79 16.55 -37.70
C SER A 147 -27.36 17.32 -38.95
N LYS A 148 -26.03 17.43 -39.16
CA LYS A 148 -25.49 18.03 -40.39
C LYS A 148 -25.74 17.03 -41.51
N ASN A 149 -26.88 17.15 -42.16
CA ASN A 149 -27.23 16.35 -43.34
C ASN A 149 -26.93 17.11 -44.66
N ASP A 150 -26.15 18.19 -44.56
CA ASP A 150 -25.71 18.99 -45.69
C ASP A 150 -24.76 18.20 -46.60
N GLU A 151 -24.71 18.53 -47.89
CA GLU A 151 -23.78 17.87 -48.83
C GLU A 151 -22.32 17.99 -48.38
N LYS A 152 -21.96 19.12 -47.74
CA LYS A 152 -20.61 19.36 -47.20
C LYS A 152 -20.21 18.39 -46.08
N SER A 153 -21.13 18.02 -45.18
CA SER A 153 -20.81 17.07 -44.11
C SER A 153 -20.71 15.64 -44.64
N LYS A 154 -21.48 15.29 -45.69
CA LYS A 154 -21.31 14.02 -46.40
C LYS A 154 -19.94 13.92 -47.07
N GLU A 155 -19.47 14.99 -47.69
CA GLU A 155 -18.11 15.05 -48.25
C GLU A 155 -17.01 14.94 -47.19
N GLU A 156 -17.16 15.62 -46.05
CA GLU A 156 -16.21 15.53 -44.94
C GLU A 156 -16.18 14.12 -44.33
N TYR A 157 -17.35 13.49 -44.17
CA TYR A 157 -17.46 12.10 -43.72
C TYR A 157 -16.79 11.13 -44.69
N GLU A 158 -17.04 11.27 -45.99
CA GLU A 158 -16.38 10.49 -47.05
C GLU A 158 -14.85 10.71 -47.05
N LYS A 159 -14.38 11.95 -46.85
CA LYS A 159 -12.94 12.24 -46.72
C LYS A 159 -12.33 11.59 -45.48
N ALA A 160 -13.02 11.63 -44.33
CA ALA A 160 -12.53 11.05 -43.08
C ALA A 160 -12.44 9.51 -43.13
N ARG A 161 -13.28 8.85 -43.93
CA ARG A 161 -13.21 7.41 -44.17
C ARG A 161 -12.09 7.00 -45.13
N ARG A 162 -11.48 7.96 -45.84
CA ARG A 162 -10.39 7.67 -46.78
C ARG A 162 -9.04 7.65 -46.07
N ILE A 163 -8.28 6.60 -46.32
CA ILE A 163 -6.88 6.49 -45.90
C ILE A 163 -6.03 7.12 -46.99
N ILE A 164 -5.23 8.12 -46.63
CA ILE A 164 -4.26 8.75 -47.53
C ILE A 164 -3.01 7.86 -47.51
N SER A 165 -2.76 7.12 -48.59
CA SER A 165 -1.55 6.31 -48.72
C SER A 165 -0.41 7.13 -49.32
N TYR A 166 0.77 7.06 -48.70
CA TYR A 166 1.97 7.80 -49.11
C TYR A 166 2.80 7.07 -50.19
N SER A 167 2.32 5.93 -50.68
CA SER A 167 3.06 5.01 -51.57
C SER A 167 3.11 5.44 -53.04
N SER A 168 2.43 6.51 -53.43
CA SER A 168 2.33 6.96 -54.83
C SER A 168 2.66 8.44 -54.93
N GLY A 169 3.53 8.81 -55.89
CA GLY A 169 4.06 10.16 -56.13
C GLY A 169 3.04 11.25 -56.54
N GLY A 170 1.76 11.03 -56.29
CA GLY A 170 0.69 12.00 -56.37
C GLY A 170 -0.36 11.64 -55.33
N ARG A 171 -0.57 12.52 -54.34
CA ARG A 171 -1.43 12.30 -53.17
C ARG A 171 -2.88 12.02 -53.59
N LEU A 172 -3.24 10.76 -53.77
CA LEU A 172 -4.60 10.33 -54.08
C LEU A 172 -5.14 9.50 -52.90
N ALA A 173 -6.33 9.88 -52.44
CA ALA A 173 -7.04 9.21 -51.36
C ALA A 173 -7.65 7.90 -51.91
N ASN A 174 -6.91 6.80 -51.81
CA ASN A 174 -7.17 5.59 -52.59
C ASN A 174 -8.06 4.54 -51.91
N GLU A 175 -8.19 4.55 -50.58
CA GLU A 175 -8.86 3.45 -49.85
C GLU A 175 -9.88 3.96 -48.84
N ILE A 176 -11.10 3.39 -48.85
CA ILE A 176 -12.16 3.66 -47.86
C ILE A 176 -12.13 2.55 -46.82
N ARG A 177 -12.03 2.90 -45.53
CA ARG A 177 -12.10 1.92 -44.43
C ARG A 177 -13.50 1.31 -44.39
N ARG A 178 -13.58 0.00 -44.66
CA ARG A 178 -14.81 -0.80 -44.68
C ARG A 178 -15.31 -1.05 -43.26
#